data_AF-A0A3S4W085-F1
#
_entry.id   AF-A0A3S4W085-F1
#
_cell.length_a   1.000
_cell.length_b   1.000
_cell.length_c   1.000
_cell.angle_alpha   90.00
_cell.angle_beta   90.00
_cell.angle_gamma   90.00
#
_symmetry.space_group_name_H-M   'P 1'
#
loop_
_entity.id
_entity.type
_entity.pdbx_description
1 polymer ?
#
loop_
_entity_poly.entity_id
_entity_poly.type
_entity_poly.pdbx_seq_one_letter_code
_entity_poly.pdbx_strand_id
1 'polypeptide(L)'
;MWFSVVMVLESVGNGIFYSVWTIDFWSIDYFEQSWNLDFVKFALNSLKVSSIAAITTVCVALLLHLAHRLSRNTPFFGKMTRLSLALSGFGYAIPGTVLAIGLLSPLTFADHQLHNLLKSLELKPIGLIFSGSIFALVLAYTIRF
;
A
#
# COMPACT_ATOMS: atom_id res chain seq x y z
N MET A 1 36.43 14.53 -8.41
CA MET A 1 34.99 14.30 -8.58
C MET A 1 34.71 12.91 -9.16
N TRP A 2 35.27 12.54 -10.32
CA TRP A 2 35.08 11.20 -10.92
C TRP A 2 35.56 10.02 -10.06
N PHE A 3 36.71 10.16 -9.38
CA PHE A 3 37.24 9.10 -8.51
C PHE A 3 36.32 8.77 -7.32
N SER A 4 35.69 9.79 -6.72
CA SER A 4 34.72 9.62 -5.64
C SER A 4 33.43 8.96 -6.12
N VAL A 5 33.00 9.25 -7.35
CA VAL A 5 31.81 8.60 -7.95
C VAL A 5 32.07 7.12 -8.20
N VAL A 6 33.26 6.77 -8.72
CA VAL A 6 33.64 5.37 -8.97
C VAL A 6 33.68 4.55 -7.68
N MET A 7 34.29 5.06 -6.61
CA MET A 7 34.29 4.36 -5.30
C MET A 7 32.89 4.12 -4.74
N VAL A 8 31.99 5.10 -4.87
CA VAL A 8 30.61 4.96 -4.37
C VAL A 8 29.85 3.90 -5.16
N LEU A 9 30.00 3.87 -6.48
CA LEU A 9 29.36 2.87 -7.33
C LEU A 9 29.88 1.45 -7.06
N GLU A 10 31.19 1.28 -6.84
CA GLU A 10 31.77 -0.01 -6.47
C GLU A 10 31.27 -0.49 -5.10
N SER A 11 31.22 0.41 -4.10
CA SER A 11 30.73 0.08 -2.76
C SER A 11 29.26 -0.35 -2.77
N VAL A 12 28.40 0.38 -3.50
CA VAL A 12 26.97 0.04 -3.64
C VAL A 12 26.81 -1.27 -4.41
N GLY A 13 27.56 -1.46 -5.50
CA GLY A 13 27.54 -2.70 -6.29
C GLY A 13 27.90 -3.93 -5.45
N ASN A 14 28.97 -3.83 -4.67
CA ASN A 14 29.42 -4.91 -3.78
C ASN A 14 28.41 -5.23 -2.68
N GLY A 15 27.72 -4.22 -2.12
CA GLY A 15 26.67 -4.43 -1.13
C GLY A 15 25.45 -5.16 -1.69
N ILE A 16 25.01 -4.80 -2.90
CA ILE A 16 23.91 -5.50 -3.58
C ILE A 16 24.33 -6.94 -3.91
N PHE A 17 25.54 -7.13 -4.44
CA PHE A 17 26.07 -8.44 -4.78
C PHE A 17 26.13 -9.38 -3.57
N TYR A 18 26.64 -8.89 -2.43
CA TYR A 18 26.66 -9.66 -1.20
C TYR A 18 25.25 -10.05 -0.74
N SER A 19 24.30 -9.12 -0.82
CA SER A 19 22.90 -9.38 -0.42
C SER A 19 22.28 -10.48 -1.28
N VAL A 20 22.41 -10.39 -2.61
CA VAL A 20 21.89 -11.40 -3.55
C VAL A 20 22.56 -12.75 -3.32
N TRP A 21 23.89 -12.77 -3.18
CA TRP A 21 24.65 -13.99 -2.96
C TRP A 21 24.20 -14.74 -1.69
N THR A 22 23.97 -14.02 -0.60
CA THR A 22 23.46 -14.66 0.63
C THR A 22 22.07 -15.26 0.43
N ILE A 23 21.15 -14.55 -0.22
CA ILE A 23 19.80 -15.05 -0.46
C ILE A 23 19.84 -16.31 -1.33
N ASP A 24 20.65 -16.34 -2.37
CA ASP A 24 20.80 -17.52 -3.24
C ASP A 24 21.38 -18.71 -2.46
N PHE A 25 22.41 -18.46 -1.63
CA PHE A 25 23.02 -19.50 -0.79
C PHE A 25 21.99 -20.12 0.18
N TRP A 26 21.29 -19.28 0.94
CA TRP A 26 20.23 -19.73 1.86
C TRP A 26 19.05 -20.36 1.11
N SER A 27 18.74 -19.92 -0.12
CA SER A 27 17.63 -20.47 -0.90
C SER A 27 17.89 -21.91 -1.36
N ILE A 28 19.14 -22.29 -1.63
CA ILE A 28 19.48 -23.65 -2.06
C ILE A 28 19.39 -24.62 -0.87
N ASP A 29 19.95 -24.23 0.28
CA ASP A 29 19.98 -25.08 1.48
C ASP A 29 18.58 -25.31 2.08
N TYR A 30 17.68 -24.34 1.96
CA TYR A 30 16.32 -24.39 2.56
C TYR A 30 15.22 -24.66 1.53
N PHE A 31 15.59 -25.05 0.30
CA PHE A 31 14.63 -25.30 -0.79
C PHE A 31 13.64 -26.42 -0.46
N GLU A 32 14.15 -27.56 -0.01
CA GLU A 32 13.37 -28.75 0.37
C GLU A 32 12.36 -28.45 1.50
N GLN A 33 12.72 -27.56 2.44
CA GLN A 33 11.84 -27.18 3.55
C GLN A 33 10.79 -26.14 3.14
N SER A 34 11.11 -25.29 2.18
CA SER A 34 10.21 -24.24 1.67
C SER A 34 9.19 -24.78 0.66
N TRP A 35 9.51 -25.88 -0.04
CA TRP A 35 8.67 -26.50 -1.06
C TRP A 35 7.55 -27.37 -0.45
N ASN A 36 6.63 -26.74 0.25
CA ASN A 36 5.45 -27.38 0.85
C ASN A 36 4.14 -26.87 0.25
N LEU A 37 3.07 -27.65 0.36
CA LEU A 37 1.73 -27.25 -0.12
C LEU A 37 1.23 -25.93 0.54
N ASP A 38 1.67 -25.65 1.77
CA ASP A 38 1.38 -24.40 2.45
C ASP A 38 2.01 -23.17 1.75
N PHE A 39 3.18 -23.31 1.13
CA PHE A 39 3.80 -22.23 0.37
C PHE A 39 2.91 -21.81 -0.81
N VAL A 40 2.39 -22.77 -1.57
CA VAL A 40 1.46 -22.50 -2.67
C VAL A 40 0.18 -21.84 -2.17
N LYS A 41 -0.33 -22.28 -1.02
CA LYS A 41 -1.52 -21.68 -0.39
C LYS A 41 -1.27 -20.22 0.00
N PHE A 42 -0.12 -19.91 0.61
CA PHE A 42 0.25 -18.54 0.96
C PHE A 42 0.47 -17.68 -0.28
N ALA A 43 1.17 -18.20 -1.30
CA ALA A 43 1.38 -17.51 -2.56
C ALA A 43 0.05 -17.16 -3.25
N LEU A 44 -0.89 -18.10 -3.33
CA LEU A 44 -2.22 -17.87 -3.89
C LEU A 44 -3.04 -16.88 -3.07
N ASN A 45 -2.94 -16.90 -1.74
CA ASN A 45 -3.64 -15.93 -0.89
C ASN A 45 -3.10 -14.51 -1.14
N SER A 46 -1.78 -14.35 -1.17
CA SER A 46 -1.14 -13.06 -1.48
C SER A 46 -1.49 -12.58 -2.88
N LEU A 47 -1.53 -13.47 -3.87
CA LEU A 47 -1.93 -13.13 -5.24
C LEU A 47 -3.40 -12.67 -5.31
N LYS A 48 -4.31 -13.34 -4.60
CA LYS A 48 -5.72 -12.93 -4.51
C LYS A 48 -5.87 -11.55 -3.89
N VAL A 49 -5.22 -11.32 -2.75
CA VAL A 49 -5.28 -10.00 -2.07
C VAL A 49 -4.70 -8.90 -2.95
N SER A 50 -3.54 -9.14 -3.56
CA SER A 50 -2.91 -8.17 -4.47
C SER A 50 -3.76 -7.88 -5.70
N SER A 51 -4.40 -8.90 -6.29
CA SER A 51 -5.27 -8.72 -7.45
C SER A 51 -6.50 -7.87 -7.12
N ILE A 52 -7.16 -8.14 -5.98
CA ILE A 52 -8.29 -7.35 -5.52
C ILE A 52 -7.86 -5.90 -5.28
N ALA A 53 -6.73 -5.70 -4.58
CA ALA A 53 -6.18 -4.37 -4.34
C ALA A 53 -5.90 -3.62 -5.65
N ALA A 54 -5.21 -4.25 -6.61
CA ALA A 54 -4.92 -3.64 -7.91
C ALA A 54 -6.18 -3.22 -8.66
N ILE A 55 -7.20 -4.08 -8.73
CA ILE A 55 -8.48 -3.76 -9.39
C ILE A 55 -9.15 -2.56 -8.70
N THR A 56 -9.24 -2.58 -7.38
CA THR A 56 -9.85 -1.47 -6.62
C THR A 56 -9.09 -0.15 -6.79
N THR A 57 -7.76 -0.18 -6.76
CA THR A 57 -6.92 0.99 -6.97
C THR A 57 -7.11 1.55 -8.38
N VAL A 58 -7.12 0.69 -9.41
CA VAL A 58 -7.37 1.11 -10.79
C VAL A 58 -8.77 1.71 -10.93
N CYS A 59 -9.80 1.10 -10.35
CA CYS A 59 -11.16 1.66 -10.38
C CYS A 59 -11.23 3.06 -9.75
N VAL A 60 -10.63 3.25 -8.57
CA VAL A 60 -10.61 4.56 -7.89
C VAL A 60 -9.79 5.58 -8.70
N ALA A 61 -8.62 5.19 -9.19
CA ALA A 61 -7.77 6.04 -10.03
C ALA A 61 -8.51 6.49 -11.30
N LEU A 62 -9.23 5.59 -11.96
CA LEU A 62 -10.06 5.90 -13.13
C LEU A 62 -11.21 6.85 -12.79
N LEU A 63 -11.91 6.65 -11.67
CA LEU A 63 -12.98 7.55 -11.22
C LEU A 63 -12.46 8.95 -10.92
N LEU A 64 -11.34 9.05 -10.20
CA LEU A 64 -10.68 10.33 -9.90
C LEU A 64 -10.18 11.01 -11.17
N HIS A 65 -9.59 10.24 -12.09
CA HIS A 65 -9.13 10.77 -13.37
C HIS A 65 -10.30 11.27 -14.23
N LEU A 66 -11.43 10.55 -14.26
CA LEU A 66 -12.63 10.97 -14.96
C LEU A 66 -13.26 12.22 -14.33
N ALA A 67 -13.32 12.29 -13.00
CA ALA A 67 -13.77 13.48 -12.27
C ALA A 67 -12.88 14.69 -12.57
N HIS A 68 -11.56 14.50 -12.62
CA HIS A 68 -10.60 15.53 -12.99
C HIS A 68 -10.79 15.98 -14.45
N ARG A 69 -11.02 15.03 -15.36
CA ARG A 69 -11.26 15.32 -16.78
C ARG A 69 -12.53 16.13 -16.99
N LEU A 70 -13.61 15.82 -16.27
CA LEU A 70 -14.89 16.54 -16.36
C LEU A 70 -14.82 17.92 -15.71
N SER A 71 -14.04 18.04 -14.63
CA SER A 71 -13.80 19.26 -13.87
C SER A 71 -13.02 20.34 -14.66
N ARG A 72 -12.29 19.96 -15.71
CA ARG A 72 -11.53 20.89 -16.57
C ARG A 72 -12.40 21.97 -17.24
N ASN A 73 -13.73 21.78 -17.31
CA ASN A 73 -14.67 22.75 -17.86
C ASN A 73 -15.29 23.72 -16.83
N THR A 74 -14.97 23.62 -15.53
CA THR A 74 -15.55 24.50 -14.49
C THR A 74 -14.48 25.19 -13.64
N PRO A 75 -14.42 26.54 -13.59
CA PRO A 75 -13.34 27.31 -12.98
C PRO A 75 -13.26 27.22 -11.44
N PHE A 76 -14.20 26.56 -10.76
CA PHE A 76 -14.20 26.40 -9.30
C PHE A 76 -13.12 25.40 -8.79
N PHE A 77 -12.56 24.58 -9.69
CA PHE A 77 -11.68 23.46 -9.32
C PHE A 77 -10.17 23.70 -9.48
N GLY A 78 -9.74 24.90 -9.90
CA GLY A 78 -8.30 25.20 -10.08
C GLY A 78 -7.44 25.04 -8.81
N LYS A 79 -8.05 25.14 -7.62
CA LYS A 79 -7.37 24.82 -6.33
C LYS A 79 -7.24 23.32 -6.07
N MET A 80 -8.19 22.50 -6.56
CA MET A 80 -8.19 21.04 -6.41
C MET A 80 -7.06 20.38 -7.22
N THR A 81 -6.68 20.99 -8.34
CA THR A 81 -5.58 20.54 -9.21
C THR A 81 -4.22 20.61 -8.49
N ARG A 82 -3.98 21.65 -7.70
CA ARG A 82 -2.74 21.80 -6.90
C ARG A 82 -2.69 20.81 -5.74
N LEU A 83 -3.83 20.52 -5.11
CA LEU A 83 -3.94 19.50 -4.07
C LEU A 83 -3.70 18.10 -4.66
N SER A 84 -4.20 17.82 -5.87
CA SER A 84 -3.98 16.55 -6.56
C SER A 84 -2.50 16.32 -6.92
N LEU A 85 -1.78 17.36 -7.37
CA LEU A 85 -0.32 17.27 -7.59
C LEU A 85 0.45 17.04 -6.29
N ALA A 86 0.05 17.69 -5.20
CA ALA A 86 0.69 17.50 -3.89
C ALA A 86 0.43 16.08 -3.35
N LEU A 87 -0.82 15.59 -3.47
CA LEU A 87 -1.22 14.25 -3.04
C LEU A 87 -0.47 13.15 -3.80
N SER A 88 -0.24 13.33 -5.11
CA SER A 88 0.52 12.38 -5.93
C SER A 88 2.00 12.28 -5.50
N GLY A 89 2.61 13.37 -5.00
CA GLY A 89 3.96 13.34 -4.43
C GLY A 89 4.02 12.80 -2.99
N PHE A 90 2.95 12.97 -2.21
CA PHE A 90 2.89 12.54 -0.82
C PHE A 90 3.00 11.01 -0.66
N GLY A 91 2.35 10.23 -1.54
CA GLY A 91 2.41 8.76 -1.50
C GLY A 91 3.81 8.18 -1.68
N TYR A 92 4.69 8.86 -2.43
CA TYR A 92 6.09 8.46 -2.64
C TYR A 92 7.06 9.00 -1.59
N ALA A 93 6.74 10.12 -0.95
CA ALA A 93 7.60 10.76 0.05
C ALA A 93 7.39 10.21 1.48
N ILE A 94 6.19 9.68 1.79
CA ILE A 94 5.87 9.18 3.13
C ILE A 94 6.48 7.77 3.33
N PRO A 95 7.23 7.54 4.42
CA PRO A 95 7.68 6.19 4.81
C PRO A 95 6.48 5.26 5.01
N GLY A 96 6.51 4.05 4.45
CA GLY A 96 5.34 3.14 4.44
C GLY A 96 4.77 2.84 5.83
N THR A 97 5.61 2.79 6.86
CA THR A 97 5.19 2.63 8.26
C THR A 97 4.42 3.83 8.79
N VAL A 98 4.82 5.05 8.44
CA VAL A 98 4.13 6.28 8.82
C VAL A 98 2.76 6.36 8.15
N LEU A 99 2.67 5.97 6.87
CA LEU A 99 1.40 5.89 6.16
C LEU A 99 0.45 4.88 6.85
N ALA A 100 0.96 3.71 7.23
CA ALA A 100 0.17 2.69 7.90
C ALA A 100 -0.38 3.18 9.25
N ILE A 101 0.46 3.77 10.10
CA ILE A 101 0.02 4.28 11.41
C ILE A 101 -0.96 5.45 11.23
N GLY A 102 -0.67 6.36 10.29
CA GLY A 102 -1.51 7.51 9.97
C GLY A 102 -2.89 7.12 9.44
N LEU A 103 -2.99 5.98 8.76
CA LEU A 103 -4.26 5.47 8.24
C LEU A 103 -5.05 4.65 9.28
N LEU A 104 -4.36 3.87 10.11
CA LEU A 104 -5.00 3.05 11.13
C LEU A 104 -5.73 3.89 12.18
N SER A 105 -5.20 5.07 12.55
CA SER A 105 -5.82 5.96 13.52
C SER A 105 -7.25 6.40 13.13
N PRO A 106 -7.49 7.01 11.94
CA PRO A 106 -8.84 7.40 11.52
C PRO A 106 -9.73 6.19 11.21
N LEU A 107 -9.18 5.08 10.69
CA LEU A 107 -9.96 3.85 10.46
C LEU A 107 -10.49 3.25 11.77
N THR A 108 -9.64 3.20 12.80
CA THR A 108 -10.01 2.69 14.12
C THR A 108 -11.03 3.61 14.78
N PHE A 109 -10.89 4.93 14.63
CA PHE A 109 -11.90 5.88 15.07
C PHE A 109 -13.25 5.66 14.36
N ALA A 110 -13.25 5.45 13.04
CA ALA A 110 -14.46 5.16 12.27
C ALA A 110 -15.11 3.84 12.70
N ASP A 111 -14.33 2.79 12.97
CA ASP A 111 -14.81 1.52 13.51
C ASP A 111 -15.51 1.72 14.87
N HIS A 112 -14.92 2.52 15.78
CA HIS A 112 -15.54 2.82 17.07
C HIS A 112 -16.84 3.61 16.93
N GLN A 113 -16.90 4.58 16.01
CA GLN A 113 -18.13 5.35 15.74
C GLN A 113 -19.24 4.46 15.17
N LEU A 114 -18.90 3.56 14.25
CA LEU A 114 -19.86 2.56 13.75
C LEU A 114 -20.34 1.65 14.88
N HIS A 115 -19.42 1.16 15.71
CA HIS A 115 -19.77 0.30 16.83
C HIS A 115 -20.75 1.00 17.79
N ASN A 116 -20.54 2.30 18.06
CA ASN A 116 -21.45 3.12 18.87
C ASN A 116 -22.82 3.30 18.20
N LEU A 117 -22.85 3.51 16.88
CA LEU A 117 -24.09 3.63 16.11
C LEU A 117 -24.89 2.32 16.12
N LEU A 118 -24.22 1.18 15.96
CA LEU A 118 -24.85 -0.14 15.98
C LEU A 118 -25.36 -0.52 17.36
N LYS A 119 -24.62 -0.13 18.41
CA LYS A 119 -25.08 -0.28 19.79
C LYS A 119 -26.34 0.53 20.06
N SER A 120 -26.49 1.72 19.45
CA SER A 120 -27.72 2.52 19.58
C SER A 120 -28.91 1.93 18.82
N LEU A 121 -28.66 0.98 17.91
CA LEU A 121 -29.68 0.28 17.13
C LEU A 121 -29.95 -1.14 17.67
N GLU A 122 -29.43 -1.50 18.85
CA GLU A 122 -29.53 -2.83 19.48
C GLU A 122 -29.08 -4.00 18.58
N LEU A 123 -28.23 -3.72 17.59
CA LEU A 123 -27.68 -4.74 16.70
C LEU A 123 -26.43 -5.38 17.32
N LYS A 124 -26.13 -6.61 16.89
CA LYS A 124 -24.95 -7.36 17.36
C LYS A 124 -23.67 -6.54 17.09
N PRO A 125 -22.75 -6.44 18.06
CA PRO A 125 -21.49 -5.74 17.88
C PRO A 125 -20.71 -6.35 16.71
N ILE A 126 -20.55 -5.59 15.64
CA ILE A 126 -19.71 -5.95 14.50
C ILE A 126 -18.27 -5.61 14.91
N GLY A 127 -17.35 -6.56 14.79
CA GLY A 127 -15.93 -6.36 15.07
C GLY A 127 -15.30 -5.30 14.14
N LEU A 128 -14.02 -4.97 14.35
CA LEU A 128 -13.28 -3.97 13.56
C LEU A 128 -13.25 -4.35 12.07
N ILE A 129 -14.20 -3.81 11.32
CA ILE A 129 -14.41 -4.14 9.91
C ILE A 129 -13.49 -3.34 9.01
N PHE A 130 -13.19 -2.09 9.35
CA PHE A 130 -12.33 -1.26 8.52
C PHE A 130 -10.85 -1.40 8.88
N SER A 131 -10.50 -1.33 10.16
CA SER A 131 -9.12 -1.43 10.65
C SER A 131 -8.59 -2.88 10.61
N GLY A 132 -9.47 -3.87 10.78
CA GLY A 132 -9.10 -5.28 10.88
C GLY A 132 -9.21 -6.10 9.59
N SER A 133 -9.58 -5.51 8.45
CA SER A 133 -9.79 -6.24 7.19
C SER A 133 -8.86 -5.80 6.05
N ILE A 134 -8.93 -6.52 4.93
CA ILE A 134 -8.23 -6.19 3.67
C ILE A 134 -8.55 -4.77 3.18
N PHE A 135 -9.65 -4.17 3.64
CA PHE A 135 -10.02 -2.79 3.31
C PHE A 135 -8.91 -1.79 3.66
N ALA A 136 -8.30 -1.89 4.84
CA ALA A 136 -7.20 -1.00 5.25
C ALA A 136 -6.00 -1.11 4.30
N LEU A 137 -5.66 -2.33 3.87
CA LEU A 137 -4.58 -2.59 2.92
C LEU A 137 -4.87 -2.00 1.54
N VAL A 138 -6.08 -2.21 1.03
CA VAL A 138 -6.54 -1.67 -0.25
C VAL A 138 -6.47 -0.14 -0.26
N LEU A 139 -6.93 0.48 0.83
CA LEU A 139 -6.96 1.93 0.96
C LEU A 139 -5.54 2.51 1.11
N ALA A 140 -4.65 1.85 1.86
CA ALA A 140 -3.24 2.22 1.95
C ALA A 140 -2.53 2.13 0.60
N TYR A 141 -2.76 1.06 -0.18
CA TYR A 141 -2.19 0.91 -1.51
C TYR A 141 -2.70 1.97 -2.48
N THR A 142 -3.99 2.31 -2.43
CA THR A 142 -4.60 3.34 -3.28
C THR A 142 -4.11 4.75 -2.97
N ILE A 143 -3.65 5.02 -1.73
CA ILE A 143 -3.06 6.32 -1.38
C ILE A 143 -1.57 6.38 -1.78
N ARG A 144 -0.88 5.25 -1.72
CA ARG A 144 0.54 5.16 -2.09
C ARG A 144 0.74 5.26 -3.61
N PHE A 145 -0.13 4.63 -4.40
CA PHE A 145 -0.05 4.54 -5.85
C PHE A 145 -1.01 5.51 -6.54
#